data_AF-A0A6N6SDZ4-F1
#
_entry.id   AF-A0A6N6SDZ4-F1
#
_cell.length_a   1.000
_cell.length_b   1.000
_cell.length_c   1.000
_cell.angle_alpha   90.00
_cell.angle_beta   90.00
_cell.angle_gamma   90.00
#
_symmetry.space_group_name_H-M   'P 1'
#
loop_
_entity.id
_entity.type
_entity.pdbx_description
1 polymer ?
#
loop_
_entity_poly.entity_id
_entity_poly.type
_entity_poly.pdbx_seq_one_letter_code
_entity_poly.pdbx_strand_id
1 'polypeptide(L)'
;MMLLIFAVIVEGSRMMIAYQSAIGGVRDATRYLARVVPGNICAAGGTVTGYAPKLAAIVGQSTTGSAVFAPSVTVTSVTPSLACVGVAGAYRVSPAPVATVSAVVEIAFPFRGLFTLFGAGPSATLTTTVTDRAKVFGT
;
A
#
# COMPACT_ATOMS: atom_id res chain seq x y z
N MET A 1 -20.90 26.41 12.97
CA MET A 1 -21.17 25.21 12.13
C MET A 1 -20.49 25.23 10.77
N MET A 2 -20.44 26.35 10.03
CA MET A 2 -19.82 26.41 8.70
C MET A 2 -18.35 25.93 8.68
N LEU A 3 -17.55 26.30 9.69
CA LEU A 3 -16.16 25.87 9.83
C LEU A 3 -16.00 24.36 10.02
N LEU A 4 -16.93 23.72 10.76
CA LEU A 4 -16.93 22.28 10.96
C LEU A 4 -17.24 21.55 9.64
N ILE A 5 -18.22 22.03 8.89
CA ILE A 5 -18.56 21.48 7.56
C ILE A 5 -17.38 21.60 6.60
N PHE A 6 -16.74 22.77 6.56
CA PHE A 6 -15.54 22.98 5.75
C PHE A 6 -14.41 22.00 6.12
N ALA A 7 -14.12 21.84 7.41
CA ALA A 7 -13.10 20.91 7.87
C ALA A 7 -13.42 19.46 7.50
N VAL A 8 -14.67 19.02 7.66
CA VAL A 8 -15.09 17.66 7.27
C VAL A 8 -14.91 17.42 5.78
N ILE A 9 -15.30 18.38 4.92
CA ILE A 9 -15.18 18.24 3.46
C ILE A 9 -13.71 18.13 3.05
N VAL A 10 -12.87 19.07 3.51
CA VAL A 10 -11.45 19.09 3.12
C VAL A 10 -10.72 17.85 3.66
N GLU A 11 -10.99 17.45 4.90
CA GLU A 11 -10.39 16.26 5.50
C GLU A 11 -10.81 14.98 4.78
N GLY A 12 -12.11 14.86 4.44
CA GLY A 12 -12.63 13.73 3.66
C GLY A 12 -12.03 13.62 2.26
N SER A 13 -11.93 14.73 1.53
CA SER A 13 -11.29 14.75 0.20
C SER A 13 -9.82 14.37 0.27
N ARG A 14 -9.09 14.86 1.28
CA ARG A 14 -7.68 14.53 1.47
C ARG A 14 -7.47 13.07 1.83
N MET A 15 -8.31 12.51 2.71
CA MET A 15 -8.28 11.09 3.02
C MET A 15 -8.50 10.23 1.78
N MET A 16 -9.51 10.57 0.96
CA MET A 16 -9.78 9.81 -0.25
C MET A 16 -8.57 9.79 -1.20
N ILE A 17 -7.94 10.95 -1.43
CA ILE A 17 -6.76 11.04 -2.30
C ILE A 17 -5.59 10.25 -1.72
N ALA A 18 -5.35 10.35 -0.41
CA ALA A 18 -4.31 9.62 0.31
C ALA A 18 -4.47 8.09 0.19
N TYR A 19 -5.70 7.60 0.31
CA TYR A 19 -5.98 6.17 0.13
C TYR A 19 -5.72 5.71 -1.31
N GLN A 20 -6.16 6.50 -2.30
CA GLN A 20 -5.98 6.14 -3.70
C GLN A 20 -4.50 6.16 -4.12
N SER A 21 -3.69 7.09 -3.61
CA SER A 21 -2.25 7.12 -3.88
C SER A 21 -1.53 5.92 -3.25
N ALA A 22 -1.86 5.57 -2.00
CA ALA A 22 -1.34 4.38 -1.35
C ALA A 22 -1.67 3.08 -2.11
N ILE A 23 -2.92 2.94 -2.58
CA ILE A 23 -3.35 1.80 -3.40
C ILE A 23 -2.57 1.75 -4.72
N GLY A 24 -2.39 2.89 -5.39
CA GLY A 24 -1.59 3.00 -6.61
C GLY A 24 -0.14 2.53 -6.39
N GLY A 25 0.48 2.98 -5.30
CA GLY A 25 1.83 2.58 -4.91
C GLY A 25 2.00 1.09 -4.66
N VAL A 26 1.10 0.51 -3.85
CA VAL A 26 1.14 -0.93 -3.54
C VAL A 26 0.90 -1.77 -4.80
N ARG A 27 0.03 -1.32 -5.70
CA ARG A 27 -0.21 -1.98 -6.99
C ARG A 27 1.04 -1.96 -7.87
N ASP A 28 1.72 -0.83 -7.98
CA ASP A 28 2.96 -0.75 -8.78
C ASP A 28 4.11 -1.53 -8.15
N ALA A 29 4.24 -1.52 -6.82
CA ALA A 29 5.18 -2.37 -6.11
C ALA A 29 4.90 -3.86 -6.36
N THR A 30 3.63 -4.27 -6.35
CA THR A 30 3.20 -5.64 -6.62
C THR A 30 3.49 -6.04 -8.07
N ARG A 31 3.22 -5.16 -9.04
CA ARG A 31 3.56 -5.39 -10.45
C ARG A 31 5.07 -5.49 -10.68
N TYR A 32 5.86 -4.65 -9.99
CA TYR A 32 7.32 -4.73 -10.03
C TYR A 32 7.79 -6.09 -9.50
N LEU A 33 7.30 -6.49 -8.32
CA LEU A 33 7.66 -7.76 -7.71
C LEU A 33 7.29 -8.95 -8.59
N ALA A 34 6.09 -8.94 -9.18
CA ALA A 34 5.61 -9.99 -10.08
C ALA A 34 6.45 -10.16 -11.35
N ARG A 35 7.19 -9.13 -11.77
CA ARG A 35 8.03 -9.15 -12.98
C ARG A 35 9.48 -9.49 -12.69
N VAL A 36 10.02 -9.07 -11.55
CA VAL A 36 11.44 -9.24 -11.21
C VAL A 36 11.72 -10.59 -10.54
N VAL A 37 10.75 -11.16 -9.84
CA VAL A 37 10.89 -12.45 -9.17
C VAL A 37 10.88 -13.57 -10.22
N PRO A 38 11.80 -14.54 -10.15
CA PRO A 38 11.84 -15.64 -11.12
C PRO A 38 10.53 -16.41 -11.21
N GLY A 39 10.08 -16.73 -12.42
CA GLY A 39 8.84 -17.49 -12.64
C GLY A 39 8.87 -18.91 -12.06
N ASN A 40 10.07 -19.48 -11.87
CA ASN A 40 10.29 -20.80 -11.29
C ASN A 40 10.57 -20.79 -9.78
N ILE A 41 10.35 -19.67 -9.08
CA ILE A 41 10.70 -19.53 -7.64
C ILE A 41 10.07 -20.60 -6.74
N CYS A 42 8.89 -21.13 -7.10
CA CYS A 42 8.24 -22.21 -6.35
C CYS A 42 8.93 -23.58 -6.51
N ALA A 43 9.66 -23.79 -7.60
CA ALA A 43 10.40 -25.03 -7.84
C ALA A 43 11.86 -24.92 -7.38
N ALA A 44 12.49 -23.76 -7.59
CA ALA A 44 13.88 -23.53 -7.22
C ALA A 44 14.07 -23.27 -5.71
N GLY A 45 13.02 -22.84 -5.02
CA GLY A 45 13.11 -22.34 -3.64
C GLY A 45 13.68 -20.92 -3.63
N GLY A 46 12.98 -20.00 -2.97
CA GLY A 46 13.41 -18.61 -2.88
C GLY A 46 12.53 -17.76 -1.97
N THR A 47 12.97 -16.53 -1.75
CA THR A 47 12.26 -15.56 -0.90
C THR A 47 12.15 -14.22 -1.59
N VAL A 48 11.08 -13.49 -1.27
CA VAL A 48 10.83 -12.13 -1.77
C VAL A 48 11.18 -11.05 -0.74
N THR A 49 11.65 -11.45 0.45
CA THR A 49 11.97 -10.54 1.57
C THR A 49 13.04 -9.51 1.21
N GLY A 50 14.04 -9.91 0.41
CA GLY A 50 15.11 -9.01 -0.05
C GLY A 50 14.63 -7.82 -0.91
N TYR A 51 13.41 -7.88 -1.46
CA TYR A 51 12.84 -6.79 -2.24
C TYR A 51 12.18 -5.71 -1.37
N ALA A 52 11.98 -5.94 -0.06
CA ALA A 52 11.24 -5.03 0.82
C ALA A 52 11.75 -3.57 0.77
N PRO A 53 13.08 -3.27 0.81
CA PRO A 53 13.56 -1.89 0.74
C PRO A 53 13.19 -1.20 -0.59
N LYS A 54 13.26 -1.94 -1.70
CA LYS A 54 12.91 -1.41 -3.03
C LYS A 54 11.42 -1.21 -3.20
N LEU A 55 10.60 -2.11 -2.65
CA LEU A 55 9.15 -1.96 -2.66
C LEU A 55 8.71 -0.77 -1.80
N ALA A 56 9.35 -0.57 -0.63
CA ALA A 56 9.12 0.61 0.19
C ALA A 56 9.43 1.92 -0.55
N ALA A 57 10.51 1.96 -1.34
CA ALA A 57 10.83 3.11 -2.18
C ALA A 57 9.78 3.37 -3.28
N ILE A 58 9.27 2.32 -3.93
CA ILE A 58 8.23 2.43 -4.97
C ILE A 58 6.92 2.97 -4.37
N VAL A 59 6.48 2.41 -3.24
CA VAL A 59 5.27 2.88 -2.55
C VAL A 59 5.49 4.32 -2.05
N GLY A 60 6.64 4.63 -1.47
CA GLY A 60 6.97 5.97 -0.98
C GLY A 60 6.91 7.04 -2.08
N GLN A 61 7.52 6.78 -3.24
CA GLN A 61 7.53 7.73 -4.37
C GLN A 61 6.11 8.04 -4.88
N SER A 62 5.21 7.05 -4.87
CA SER A 62 3.81 7.23 -5.29
C SER A 62 2.99 8.07 -4.30
N THR A 63 3.38 8.08 -3.02
CA THR A 63 2.70 8.84 -1.96
C THR A 63 3.14 10.30 -1.87
N THR A 64 4.32 10.65 -2.40
CA THR A 64 4.89 12.00 -2.38
C THR A 64 4.73 12.78 -3.69
N GLY A 65 4.22 12.13 -4.74
CA GLY A 65 4.17 12.65 -6.11
C GLY A 65 3.00 13.59 -6.40
N SER A 66 2.91 14.74 -5.72
CA SER A 66 2.31 16.02 -6.18
C SER A 66 1.99 16.89 -4.97
N ALA A 67 2.73 17.98 -4.82
CA ALA A 67 2.66 18.94 -3.72
C ALA A 67 1.37 19.81 -3.70
N VAL A 68 0.23 19.28 -4.15
CA VAL A 68 -1.06 19.99 -4.06
C VAL A 68 -1.69 19.82 -2.67
N PHE A 69 -1.34 18.75 -1.93
CA PHE A 69 -1.77 18.55 -0.55
C PHE A 69 -0.60 18.04 0.32
N ALA A 70 -0.46 18.65 1.50
CA ALA A 70 0.64 18.44 2.46
C ALA A 70 0.91 16.94 2.79
N PRO A 71 2.13 16.58 3.23
CA PRO A 71 2.62 15.21 3.42
C PRO A 71 1.99 14.51 4.63
N SER A 72 0.69 14.26 4.55
CA SER A 72 -0.08 13.61 5.61
C SER A 72 -0.23 12.11 5.39
N VAL A 73 0.63 11.49 4.57
CA VAL A 73 0.65 10.04 4.31
C VAL A 73 2.07 9.55 4.48
N THR A 74 2.29 8.67 5.45
CA THR A 74 3.58 8.03 5.68
C THR A 74 3.45 6.53 5.54
N VAL A 75 4.43 5.91 4.88
CA VAL A 75 4.49 4.46 4.73
C VAL A 75 5.38 3.93 5.85
N THR A 76 4.78 3.24 6.82
CA THR A 76 5.50 2.78 8.03
C THR A 76 6.29 1.51 7.75
N SER A 77 5.69 0.59 6.98
CA SER A 77 6.34 -0.69 6.63
C SER A 77 5.76 -1.25 5.35
N VAL A 78 6.61 -1.91 4.55
CA VAL A 78 6.18 -2.69 3.38
C VAL A 78 6.73 -4.11 3.51
N THR A 79 5.83 -5.09 3.50
CA THR A 79 6.15 -6.51 3.65
C THR A 79 5.72 -7.29 2.41
N PRO A 80 6.68 -7.81 1.62
CA PRO A 80 6.38 -8.75 0.57
C PRO A 80 6.25 -10.17 1.12
N SER A 81 5.34 -10.96 0.55
CA SER A 81 5.23 -12.39 0.79
C SER A 81 4.96 -13.16 -0.50
N LEU A 82 5.30 -14.45 -0.50
CA LEU A 82 5.16 -15.33 -1.64
C LEU A 82 4.35 -16.55 -1.22
N ALA A 83 3.35 -16.90 -2.02
CA ALA A 83 2.58 -18.14 -1.87
C ALA A 83 2.67 -18.96 -3.16
N CYS A 84 3.00 -20.23 -3.03
CA CYS A 84 2.97 -21.19 -4.12
C CYS A 84 1.63 -21.92 -4.09
N VAL A 85 0.73 -21.54 -4.99
CA VAL A 85 -0.66 -22.00 -4.97
C VAL A 85 -0.86 -23.16 -5.94
N GLY A 86 -1.52 -24.20 -5.46
CA GLY A 86 -1.89 -25.39 -6.24
C GLY A 86 -0.89 -26.53 -6.15
N VAL A 87 -1.27 -27.66 -6.75
CA VAL A 87 -0.50 -28.90 -6.85
C VAL A 87 -0.03 -29.12 -8.29
N ALA A 88 1.06 -29.88 -8.48
CA ALA A 88 1.63 -30.15 -9.81
C ALA A 88 0.54 -30.55 -10.83
N GLY A 89 0.51 -29.87 -11.99
CA GLY A 89 -0.48 -30.11 -13.05
C GLY A 89 -1.81 -29.34 -12.94
N ALA A 90 -2.12 -28.68 -11.81
CA ALA A 90 -3.39 -27.94 -11.64
C ALA A 90 -3.49 -26.65 -12.49
N TYR A 91 -2.36 -26.06 -12.84
CA TYR A 91 -2.27 -24.81 -13.60
C TYR A 91 -1.19 -24.91 -14.69
N ARG A 92 -1.23 -24.01 -15.68
CA ARG A 92 -0.21 -23.91 -16.75
C ARG A 92 1.22 -23.77 -16.21
N VAL A 93 1.37 -23.12 -15.06
CA VAL A 93 2.60 -23.09 -14.26
C VAL A 93 2.19 -23.55 -12.86
N SER A 94 2.69 -24.70 -12.43
CA SER A 94 2.32 -25.30 -11.15
C SER A 94 3.54 -25.80 -10.36
N PRO A 95 3.67 -25.44 -9.07
CA PRO A 95 2.80 -24.53 -8.31
C PRO A 95 2.85 -23.10 -8.86
N ALA A 96 1.72 -22.39 -8.84
CA ALA A 96 1.64 -21.03 -9.35
C ALA A 96 2.20 -20.04 -8.31
N PRO A 97 3.29 -19.31 -8.60
CA PRO A 97 3.80 -18.29 -7.68
C PRO A 97 2.88 -17.07 -7.64
N VAL A 98 2.43 -16.69 -6.45
CA VAL A 98 1.65 -15.48 -6.18
C VAL A 98 2.40 -14.61 -5.19
N ALA A 99 2.81 -13.42 -5.65
CA ALA A 99 3.42 -12.42 -4.82
C ALA A 99 2.33 -11.53 -4.19
N THR A 100 2.47 -11.24 -2.91
CA THR A 100 1.64 -10.30 -2.15
C THR A 100 2.52 -9.19 -1.64
N VAL A 101 2.08 -7.94 -1.76
CA VAL A 101 2.71 -6.80 -1.10
C VAL A 101 1.70 -6.18 -0.16
N SER A 102 2.08 -6.02 1.10
CA SER A 102 1.28 -5.32 2.10
C SER A 102 2.04 -4.11 2.60
N ALA A 103 1.40 -2.95 2.61
CA ALA A 103 1.96 -1.71 3.13
C ALA A 103 1.08 -1.18 4.26
N VAL A 104 1.72 -0.80 5.37
CA VAL A 104 1.08 -0.07 6.45
C VAL A 104 1.27 1.41 6.18
N VAL A 105 0.15 2.12 6.13
CA VAL A 105 0.09 3.54 5.80
C VAL A 105 -0.58 4.28 6.94
N GLU A 106 0.06 5.35 7.37
CA GLU A 106 -0.45 6.25 8.39
C GLU A 106 -0.86 7.57 7.74
N ILE A 107 -2.12 7.95 7.95
CA ILE A 107 -2.73 9.17 7.40
C ILE A 107 -2.99 10.14 8.55
N ALA A 108 -2.38 11.32 8.51
CA ALA A 108 -2.55 12.34 9.55
C ALA A 108 -3.74 13.27 9.28
N PHE A 109 -4.46 13.64 10.35
CA PHE A 109 -5.61 14.56 10.30
C PHE A 109 -5.22 15.98 10.73
N PRO A 110 -4.93 16.91 9.81
CA PRO A 110 -4.51 18.27 10.16
C PRO A 110 -5.61 19.09 10.83
N PHE A 111 -6.90 18.82 10.58
CA PHE A 111 -8.00 19.54 11.26
C PHE A 111 -8.41 18.96 12.61
N ARG A 112 -7.60 18.08 13.23
CA ARG A 112 -7.87 17.51 14.56
C ARG A 112 -8.25 18.57 15.60
N GLY A 113 -7.54 19.71 15.62
CA GLY A 113 -7.78 20.78 16.58
C GLY A 113 -9.18 21.38 16.47
N LEU A 114 -9.72 21.44 15.23
CA LEU A 114 -11.08 21.90 15.01
C LEU A 114 -12.08 20.84 15.45
N PHE A 115 -11.85 19.55 15.19
CA PHE A 115 -12.71 18.49 15.70
C PHE A 115 -12.78 18.47 17.23
N THR A 116 -11.63 18.64 17.90
CA THR A 116 -11.58 18.69 19.38
C THR A 116 -12.35 19.87 19.96
N LEU A 117 -12.38 21.01 19.27
CA LEU A 117 -13.15 22.19 19.69
C LEU A 117 -14.66 21.93 19.69
N PHE A 118 -15.14 21.04 18.81
CA PHE A 118 -16.56 20.67 18.71
C PHE A 118 -16.88 19.36 19.45
N GLY A 119 -16.03 18.95 20.40
CA GLY A 119 -16.27 17.78 21.27
C GLY A 119 -15.96 16.43 20.62
N ALA A 120 -15.47 16.40 19.37
CA ALA A 120 -15.00 15.19 18.72
C ALA A 120 -13.49 15.04 18.95
N GLY A 121 -13.05 13.95 19.59
CA GLY A 121 -11.63 13.63 19.76
C GLY A 121 -11.15 12.53 18.82
N PRO A 122 -11.14 12.72 17.48
CA PRO A 122 -10.62 11.70 16.59
C PRO A 122 -9.12 11.51 16.86
N SER A 123 -8.63 10.28 16.60
CA SER A 123 -7.19 10.01 16.68
C SER A 123 -6.43 10.96 15.75
N ALA A 124 -5.21 11.35 16.15
CA ALA A 124 -4.39 12.27 15.37
C ALA A 124 -4.04 11.71 13.98
N THR A 125 -3.99 10.38 13.89
CA THR A 125 -3.67 9.65 12.67
C THR A 125 -4.58 8.43 12.52
N LEU A 126 -4.80 8.01 11.28
CA LEU A 126 -5.44 6.76 10.90
C LEU A 126 -4.38 5.83 10.33
N THR A 127 -4.17 4.68 10.97
CA THR A 127 -3.32 3.63 10.43
C THR A 127 -4.16 2.62 9.68
N THR A 128 -3.74 2.27 8.47
CA THR A 128 -4.45 1.32 7.60
C THR A 128 -3.46 0.43 6.87
N THR A 129 -3.92 -0.76 6.46
CA THR A 129 -3.10 -1.70 5.71
C THR A 129 -3.67 -1.85 4.31
N VAL A 130 -2.84 -1.57 3.31
CA VAL A 130 -3.17 -1.75 1.89
C VAL A 130 -2.43 -2.97 1.38
N THR A 131 -3.14 -3.91 0.78
CA THR A 131 -2.55 -5.16 0.28
C THR A 131 -2.98 -5.39 -1.17
N ASP A 132 -2.02 -5.77 -2.02
CA ASP A 132 -2.28 -6.21 -3.39
C ASP A 132 -1.57 -7.53 -3.69
N ARG A 133 -2.08 -8.26 -4.68
CA ARG A 133 -1.62 -9.59 -5.07
C ARG A 133 -1.52 -9.73 -6.57
N ALA A 134 -0.42 -10.31 -7.03
CA ALA A 134 -0.27 -10.65 -8.44
C ALA A 134 0.43 -12.01 -8.60
N LYS A 135 0.03 -12.73 -9.65
CA LYS A 135 0.78 -13.88 -10.12
C LYS A 135 2.16 -13.42 -10.59
N VAL A 136 3.21 -14.15 -10.22
CA VAL A 136 4.57 -13.90 -10.72
C VAL A 136 4.67 -14.44 -12.14
N PHE A 137 5.24 -13.63 -13.02
CA PHE A 137 5.44 -13.93 -14.44
C PHE A 137 6.90 -13.99 -14.85
N GLY A 138 7.83 -13.79 -13.90
CA GLY A 138 9.24 -13.51 -14.15
C GLY A 138 9.87 -14.26 -15.32
N THR A 139 10.78 -13.55 -15.99
CA THR A 139 11.62 -14.09 -17.06
C THR A 139 12.47 -15.26 -16.59
#